data_AF-A0A529MGX9-F1
#
_entry.id   AF-A0A529MGX9-F1
#
_cell.length_a   1.000
_cell.length_b   1.000
_cell.length_c   1.000
_cell.angle_alpha   90.00
_cell.angle_beta   90.00
_cell.angle_gamma   90.00
#
_symmetry.space_group_name_H-M   'P 1'
#
loop_
_entity.id
_entity.type
_entity.pdbx_description
1 polymer ?
#
loop_
_entity_poly.entity_id
_entity_poly.type
_entity_poly.pdbx_seq_one_letter_code
_entity_poly.pdbx_strand_id
1 'polypeptide(L)'
;FMLSDSPPERDVEWTDDGAAGAHRFVQRIWRLVQIAAESLPGVKPAAAKDGDAGAVSKAAHKILRAVGEDIEKLGFNRAIARIYELANALATPLNDVAEGKANA
;
A
#
# COMPACT_ATOMS: atom_id res chain seq x y z
N PHE A 1 -11.79 3.54 7.97
CA PHE A 1 -13.24 3.64 7.78
C PHE A 1 -13.63 5.10 7.59
N MET A 2 -13.67 5.93 8.64
CA MET A 2 -14.09 7.34 8.50
C MET A 2 -13.31 8.11 7.42
N LEU A 3 -11.98 7.96 7.39
CA LEU A 3 -11.13 8.62 6.39
C LEU A 3 -11.15 7.93 5.01
N SER A 4 -11.61 6.67 4.92
CA SER A 4 -11.52 5.85 3.70
C SER A 4 -12.81 5.84 2.89
N ASP A 5 -13.97 5.92 3.56
CA ASP A 5 -15.26 5.55 2.99
C ASP A 5 -16.16 6.76 2.69
N SER A 6 -15.70 7.98 2.99
CA SER A 6 -16.32 9.21 2.49
C SER A 6 -15.32 10.20 1.89
N PRO A 7 -15.76 10.96 0.88
CA PRO A 7 -15.13 12.23 0.55
C PRO A 7 -15.14 13.19 1.76
N PRO A 8 -14.14 14.09 1.87
CA PRO A 8 -14.03 15.02 3.00
C PRO A 8 -15.24 15.94 3.16
N GLU A 9 -15.98 16.20 2.09
CA GLU A 9 -17.19 17.04 2.07
C GLU A 9 -18.48 16.30 2.47
N ARG A 10 -18.44 14.98 2.67
CA ARG A 10 -19.62 14.17 2.95
C ARG A 10 -19.61 13.63 4.38
N ASP A 11 -20.75 13.73 5.05
CA ASP A 11 -20.97 13.10 6.34
C ASP A 11 -20.78 11.57 6.27
N VAL A 12 -20.22 11.02 7.34
CA VAL A 12 -20.04 9.58 7.54
C VAL A 12 -20.91 9.13 8.70
N GLU A 13 -21.80 8.20 8.42
CA GLU A 13 -22.42 7.40 9.45
C GLU A 13 -21.48 6.26 9.85
N TRP A 14 -21.29 6.10 11.16
CA TRP A 14 -20.56 4.96 11.70
C TRP A 14 -21.30 3.66 11.35
N THR A 15 -20.57 2.67 10.84
CA THR A 15 -21.08 1.31 10.67
C THR A 15 -20.05 0.28 11.14
N ASP A 16 -20.53 -0.77 11.81
CA ASP A 16 -19.66 -1.86 12.27
C ASP A 16 -19.04 -2.62 11.08
N ASP A 17 -19.78 -2.78 9.99
CA ASP A 17 -19.27 -3.38 8.75
C ASP A 17 -18.14 -2.56 8.12
N GLY A 18 -18.27 -1.23 8.15
CA GLY A 18 -17.23 -0.31 7.70
C GLY A 18 -15.96 -0.38 8.55
N ALA A 19 -16.13 -0.42 9.88
CA ALA A 19 -15.03 -0.61 10.81
C ALA A 19 -14.33 -1.97 10.58
N ALA A 20 -15.11 -3.05 10.40
CA ALA A 20 -14.58 -4.38 10.10
C ALA A 20 -13.84 -4.41 8.75
N GLY A 21 -14.32 -3.69 7.74
CA GLY A 21 -13.64 -3.53 6.44
C GLY A 21 -12.26 -2.90 6.58
N ALA A 22 -12.18 -1.78 7.31
CA ALA A 22 -10.90 -1.13 7.59
C ALA A 22 -9.95 -2.04 8.37
N HIS A 23 -10.46 -2.78 9.36
CA HIS A 23 -9.67 -3.76 10.11
C HIS A 23 -9.09 -4.84 9.19
N ARG A 24 -9.89 -5.44 8.30
CA ARG A 24 -9.42 -6.45 7.33
C ARG A 24 -8.29 -5.91 6.45
N PHE A 25 -8.37 -4.65 6.05
CA PHE A 25 -7.32 -4.03 5.24
C PHE A 25 -6.03 -3.81 6.02
N VAL A 26 -6.10 -3.30 7.26
CA VAL A 26 -4.92 -3.18 8.13
C VAL A 26 -4.26 -4.53 8.34
N GLN A 27 -5.05 -5.59 8.61
CA GLN A 27 -4.53 -6.95 8.73
C GLN A 27 -3.89 -7.47 7.43
N ARG A 28 -4.34 -7.00 6.26
CA ARG A 28 -3.70 -7.31 4.99
C ARG A 28 -2.33 -6.64 4.86
N ILE A 29 -2.22 -5.37 5.21
CA ILE A 29 -0.93 -4.66 5.22
C ILE A 29 0.03 -5.35 6.19
N TRP A 30 -0.44 -5.71 7.39
CA TRP A 30 0.37 -6.42 8.38
C TRP A 30 0.98 -7.71 7.81
N ARG A 31 0.18 -8.53 7.13
CA ARG A 31 0.68 -9.77 6.48
C ARG A 31 1.73 -9.49 5.41
N LEU A 32 1.56 -8.45 4.59
CA LEU A 32 2.56 -8.06 3.59
C LEU A 32 3.89 -7.66 4.25
N VAL A 33 3.82 -6.91 5.35
CA VAL A 33 5.01 -6.52 6.11
C VAL A 33 5.70 -7.74 6.72
N GLN A 34 4.94 -8.71 7.24
CA GLN A 34 5.53 -9.95 7.78
C GLN A 34 6.28 -10.75 6.72
N ILE A 35 5.71 -10.90 5.51
CA ILE A 35 6.40 -11.55 4.38
C ILE A 35 7.70 -10.82 4.05
N ALA A 36 7.66 -9.49 3.97
CA ALA A 36 8.84 -8.70 3.69
C ALA A 36 9.89 -8.75 4.81
N ALA A 37 9.47 -8.83 6.08
CA ALA A 37 10.35 -8.79 7.24
C ALA A 37 11.31 -10.00 7.31
N GLU A 38 10.97 -11.12 6.69
CA GLU A 38 11.86 -12.29 6.59
C GLU A 38 12.98 -12.08 5.57
N SER A 39 12.73 -11.33 4.48
CA SER A 39 13.62 -11.22 3.33
C SER A 39 14.39 -9.89 3.23
N LEU A 40 13.88 -8.83 3.86
CA LEU A 40 14.50 -7.50 3.81
C LEU A 40 15.64 -7.21 4.83
N PRO A 41 15.90 -8.00 5.90
CA PRO A 41 17.01 -7.72 6.79
C PRO A 41 18.36 -7.64 6.05
N GLY A 42 19.08 -6.53 6.20
CA GLY A 42 20.37 -6.30 5.55
C GLY A 42 20.29 -5.81 4.09
N VAL A 43 19.10 -5.76 3.49
CA VAL A 43 18.88 -5.17 2.16
C VAL A 43 19.00 -3.65 2.28
N LYS A 44 19.90 -3.05 1.49
CA LYS A 44 20.05 -1.60 1.45
C LYS A 44 18.92 -1.00 0.62
N PRO A 45 18.20 0.03 1.12
CA PRO A 45 17.19 0.72 0.34
C PRO A 45 17.79 1.29 -0.95
N ALA A 46 17.29 0.85 -2.10
CA ALA A 46 17.71 1.33 -3.40
C ALA A 46 16.53 1.31 -4.38
N ALA A 47 16.38 2.38 -5.15
CA ALA A 47 15.40 2.40 -6.22
C ALA A 47 15.92 1.59 -7.42
N ALA A 48 15.19 0.54 -7.79
CA ALA A 48 15.45 -0.17 -9.04
C ALA A 48 15.00 0.68 -10.26
N LYS A 49 15.71 0.53 -11.38
CA LYS A 49 15.47 1.28 -12.62
C LYS A 49 14.88 0.40 -13.73
N ASP A 50 15.23 -0.88 -13.74
CA ASP A 50 14.92 -1.81 -14.82
C ASP A 50 14.28 -3.10 -14.28
N GLY A 51 13.69 -3.89 -15.18
CA GLY A 51 13.03 -5.15 -14.86
C GLY A 51 11.81 -5.02 -13.94
N ASP A 52 11.41 -6.13 -13.35
CA ASP A 52 10.22 -6.20 -12.48
C ASP A 52 10.37 -5.33 -11.23
N ALA A 53 11.57 -5.31 -10.63
CA ALA A 53 11.87 -4.41 -9.51
C ALA A 53 11.77 -2.93 -9.93
N GLY A 54 12.19 -2.56 -11.14
CA GLY A 54 12.02 -1.21 -11.70
C GLY A 54 10.56 -0.84 -11.89
N ALA A 55 9.71 -1.78 -12.33
CA ALA A 55 8.27 -1.58 -12.43
C ALA A 55 7.64 -1.33 -11.05
N VAL A 56 8.02 -2.10 -10.03
CA VAL A 56 7.59 -1.90 -8.63
C VAL A 56 8.04 -0.54 -8.11
N SER A 57 9.31 -0.18 -8.29
CA SER A 57 9.87 1.11 -7.88
C SER A 57 9.10 2.28 -8.51
N LYS A 58 8.82 2.21 -9.82
CA LYS A 58 8.05 3.23 -10.54
C LYS A 58 6.61 3.35 -10.02
N ALA A 59 5.95 2.22 -9.78
CA ALA A 59 4.61 2.20 -9.22
C ALA A 59 4.57 2.82 -7.81
N ALA A 60 5.50 2.43 -6.94
CA ALA A 60 5.62 2.96 -5.59
C ALA A 60 5.82 4.48 -5.57
N HIS A 61 6.73 5.02 -6.39
CA HIS A 61 6.98 6.47 -6.47
C HIS A 61 5.77 7.24 -7.03
N LYS A 62 5.09 6.69 -8.05
CA LYS A 62 3.88 7.31 -8.62
C LYS A 62 2.77 7.37 -7.56
N ILE A 63 2.58 6.29 -6.81
CA ILE A 63 1.60 6.23 -5.73
C ILE A 63 1.97 7.17 -4.58
N LEU A 64 3.22 7.18 -4.14
CA LEU A 64 3.71 8.08 -3.09
C LEU A 64 3.41 9.54 -3.43
N ARG A 65 3.71 9.96 -4.67
CA ARG A 65 3.38 11.30 -5.15
C ARG A 65 1.88 11.58 -5.10
N ALA A 66 1.05 10.66 -5.63
CA ALA A 66 -0.40 10.82 -5.64
C ALA A 66 -0.99 10.90 -4.22
N VAL A 67 -0.50 10.07 -3.29
CA VAL A 67 -0.88 10.12 -1.87
C VAL A 67 -0.56 11.49 -1.28
N GLY A 68 0.64 12.03 -1.55
CA GLY A 68 1.01 13.37 -1.09
C GLY A 68 0.06 14.45 -1.62
N GLU A 69 -0.19 14.46 -2.93
CA GLU A 69 -1.10 15.42 -3.56
C GLU A 69 -2.56 15.29 -3.07
N ASP A 70 -3.02 14.08 -2.77
CA ASP A 70 -4.35 13.84 -2.21
C ASP A 70 -4.43 14.33 -0.75
N ILE A 71 -3.39 14.12 0.06
CA ILE A 71 -3.33 14.62 1.45
C ILE A 71 -3.35 16.15 1.51
N GLU A 72 -2.59 16.83 0.65
CA GLU A 72 -2.58 18.31 0.56
C GLU A 72 -3.96 18.89 0.26
N LYS A 73 -4.79 18.14 -0.47
CA LYS A 73 -6.16 18.51 -0.84
C LYS A 73 -7.21 17.98 0.15
N LEU A 74 -6.78 17.43 1.29
CA LEU A 74 -7.63 16.75 2.29
C LEU A 74 -8.44 15.57 1.72
N GLY A 75 -8.03 15.01 0.58
CA GLY A 75 -8.66 13.87 -0.09
C GLY A 75 -8.22 12.52 0.50
N PHE A 76 -8.40 12.32 1.80
CA PHE A 76 -7.90 11.13 2.51
C PHE A 76 -8.44 9.81 1.97
N ASN A 77 -9.69 9.79 1.51
CA ASN A 77 -10.29 8.61 0.88
C ASN A 77 -9.55 8.18 -0.39
N ARG A 78 -9.17 9.16 -1.23
CA ARG A 78 -8.37 8.93 -2.42
C ARG A 78 -6.95 8.48 -2.05
N ALA A 79 -6.32 9.16 -1.09
CA ALA A 79 -5.00 8.77 -0.59
C ALA A 79 -5.00 7.31 -0.08
N ILE A 80 -6.01 6.90 0.68
CA ILE A 80 -6.15 5.51 1.16
C ILE A 80 -6.40 4.55 0.00
N ALA A 81 -7.22 4.91 -0.99
CA ALA A 81 -7.40 4.10 -2.20
C ALA A 81 -6.07 3.85 -2.94
N ARG A 82 -5.17 4.85 -3.00
CA ARG A 82 -3.81 4.66 -3.54
C ARG A 82 -2.98 3.68 -2.70
N ILE A 83 -3.16 3.66 -1.38
CA ILE A 83 -2.49 2.67 -0.51
C ILE A 83 -3.01 1.25 -0.78
N TYR A 84 -4.31 1.08 -1.08
CA TYR A 84 -4.84 -0.21 -1.57
C TYR A 84 -4.18 -0.63 -2.88
N GLU A 85 -4.02 0.30 -3.83
CA GLU A 85 -3.31 0.05 -5.10
C GLU A 85 -1.86 -0.40 -4.85
N LEU A 86 -1.15 0.26 -3.94
CA LEU A 86 0.22 -0.12 -3.58
C LEU A 86 0.28 -1.50 -2.94
N ALA A 87 -0.61 -1.79 -1.99
CA ALA A 87 -0.68 -3.10 -1.34
C ALA A 87 -0.98 -4.23 -2.34
N ASN A 88 -1.81 -3.97 -3.37
CA ASN A 88 -2.03 -4.89 -4.47
C ASN A 88 -0.76 -5.08 -5.31
N ALA A 89 -0.09 -3.98 -5.68
CA ALA A 89 1.11 -4.02 -6.51
C ALA A 89 2.30 -4.72 -5.84
N LEU A 90 2.39 -4.67 -4.51
CA LEU A 90 3.47 -5.30 -3.75
C LEU A 90 3.22 -6.78 -3.41
N ALA A 91 1.97 -7.24 -3.49
CA ALA A 91 1.62 -8.59 -3.01
C ALA A 91 2.37 -9.70 -3.75
N THR A 92 2.33 -9.72 -5.08
CA THR A 92 3.03 -10.74 -5.88
C THR A 92 4.56 -10.59 -5.78
N PRO A 93 5.15 -9.39 -5.98
CA PRO A 93 6.60 -9.23 -5.87
C PRO A 93 7.18 -9.67 -4.53
N LEU A 94 6.52 -9.36 -3.41
CA LEU A 94 6.99 -9.79 -2.08
C LEU A 94 6.91 -11.31 -1.90
N ASN A 95 5.87 -11.96 -2.43
CA ASN A 95 5.79 -13.42 -2.43
C ASN A 95 6.88 -14.04 -3.30
N ASP A 96 7.15 -13.50 -4.49
CA ASP A 96 8.22 -14.01 -5.36
C ASP A 96 9.60 -13.89 -4.70
N VAL A 97 9.84 -12.80 -3.95
CA VAL A 97 11.05 -12.65 -3.13
C VAL A 97 11.10 -13.69 -2.01
N ALA A 98 10.00 -13.89 -1.26
CA ALA A 98 9.93 -14.88 -0.19
C ALA A 98 10.10 -16.33 -0.68
N GLU A 99 9.65 -16.62 -1.90
CA GLU A 99 9.80 -17.93 -2.55
C GLU A 99 11.16 -18.11 -3.26
N GLY A 100 12.04 -17.11 -3.23
CA GLY A 100 13.36 -17.14 -3.88
C GLY A 100 13.30 -17.06 -5.41
N LYS A 101 12.17 -16.62 -5.98
CA LYS A 101 11.95 -16.41 -7.42
C LYS A 101 12.40 -15.03 -7.90
N ALA A 102 12.55 -14.07 -6.97
CA ALA A 102 13.02 -12.72 -7.23
C ALA A 102 14.02 -12.27 -6.17
N ASN A 103 14.84 -11.26 -6.49
CA ASN A 103 15.76 -10.64 -5.55
C ASN A 103 15.05 -9.54 -4.76
N ALA A 104 15.41 -9.41 -3.48
CA ALA A 104 14.96 -8.35 -2.58
C ALA A 104 15.58 -6.99 -2.90
#